data_AF-A0A966HE95-F1
#
_entry.id   AF-A0A966HE95-F1
#
_cell.length_a   1.000
_cell.length_b   1.000
_cell.length_c   1.000
_cell.angle_alpha   90.00
_cell.angle_beta   90.00
_cell.angle_gamma   90.00
#
_symmetry.space_group_name_H-M   'P 1'
#
loop_
_entity.id
_entity.type
_entity.pdbx_description
1 polymer ?
#
loop_
_entity_poly.entity_id
_entity_poly.type
_entity_poly.pdbx_seq_one_letter_code
_entity_poly.pdbx_strand_id
1 'polypeptide(L)'
;MSQKKQLIYSQLLSRGILLVLSFLMAGTLLSVSTSTTSYASTDCSDVFTPLSTYVIDGVNINKQFYINTMNQTGVPWEMLAAIHYRETNFSHINPANGQGIFQFVNGDGGPYPPGPVSDEEFNRQLTFMASRIQADYALRNVPNPASVIPRQLTPNEQDVTLIKNTLYSYNGRADAYAAQAIQYGFDPNTQPYEGSPYVMNRYDCSRARMGIITRDYVIGIDSTDTRYGAFTIFARLKGDSYWLSSFSPYSWASVSQEAYSNPDRTSSFTMNATAEPGGNLYMRIKARNIGSQSWNSTSTSIRVGTTSPFDRRSIFEDSTWVTPVRPASQTEITVDPGQIATFDFVLKAPTQTGSYREYFSIVNDGVTWLNNPGLYFPIDVVTPVSSRNTLNIDLKENESLKINEYILSPDAQSSLVLEENGNLVYYSSLRKVWASNTVGSDVDRLIMQPDGNLVLYSNTDIALWYSGSFTDTGNVRLVIQSDGNMVVYDDQSAIWSIGYINNPNLYSTVSTKMSSSRMFPLQVIETADRKYQLTLQPDGNLVLYNNSKPIWSTMTIGNNPAKYLQLQPDGNLVLYDKNNLPLWSSKTEGNGESMLIVQNDGNVVLYKNNTPTWSSDTFGR
;
A
#
# COMPACT_ATOMS: atom_id res chain seq x y z
N MET A 1 44.85 2.93 32.50
CA MET A 1 45.81 2.43 33.53
C MET A 1 45.00 1.65 34.56
N SER A 2 45.37 0.49 35.12
CA SER A 2 46.40 -0.52 34.83
C SER A 2 45.77 -1.88 35.23
N GLN A 3 45.57 -2.86 34.35
CA GLN A 3 46.54 -3.89 33.88
C GLN A 3 47.12 -4.81 34.98
N LYS A 4 47.09 -6.15 34.70
CA LYS A 4 47.75 -7.32 35.37
C LYS A 4 47.00 -7.92 36.59
N LYS A 5 47.13 -9.21 37.00
CA LYS A 5 47.59 -10.57 36.52
C LYS A 5 47.29 -11.55 37.71
N GLN A 6 47.27 -12.90 37.74
CA GLN A 6 47.21 -14.13 36.88
C GLN A 6 46.74 -15.26 37.87
N LEU A 7 46.59 -16.60 37.67
CA LEU A 7 46.90 -17.67 36.68
C LEU A 7 45.57 -18.45 36.36
N ILE A 8 45.39 -19.43 35.45
CA ILE A 8 46.18 -20.38 34.61
C ILE A 8 46.20 -21.85 35.09
N TYR A 9 45.88 -22.78 34.15
CA TYR A 9 45.94 -24.28 34.16
C TYR A 9 44.94 -25.06 35.05
N SER A 10 44.51 -26.30 34.72
CA SER A 10 44.82 -27.22 33.58
C SER A 10 43.63 -28.13 33.16
N GLN A 11 43.82 -28.91 32.10
CA GLN A 11 42.87 -29.84 31.45
C GLN A 11 42.53 -31.10 32.29
N LEU A 12 41.41 -31.78 31.95
CA LEU A 12 41.42 -33.19 31.52
C LEU A 12 40.10 -33.61 30.83
N LEU A 13 40.08 -34.76 30.15
CA LEU A 13 38.96 -35.25 29.33
C LEU A 13 38.10 -36.30 30.05
N SER A 14 36.80 -36.40 29.73
CA SER A 14 36.29 -37.52 28.89
C SER A 14 34.75 -37.58 28.72
N ARG A 15 34.34 -38.02 27.52
CA ARG A 15 33.17 -38.83 27.12
C ARG A 15 31.88 -38.82 27.98
N GLY A 16 30.75 -38.47 27.36
CA GLY A 16 29.41 -38.92 27.80
C GLY A 16 28.28 -38.23 27.04
N ILE A 17 27.52 -38.96 26.22
CA ILE A 17 26.29 -38.48 25.57
C ILE A 17 25.10 -39.17 26.24
N LEU A 18 24.07 -38.42 26.67
CA LEU A 18 22.65 -38.61 26.34
C LEU A 18 21.72 -37.69 27.17
N LEU A 19 20.52 -37.44 26.62
CA LEU A 19 19.28 -37.06 27.31
C LEU A 19 19.30 -35.84 28.26
N VAL A 20 18.92 -34.68 27.71
CA VAL A 20 18.25 -33.63 28.49
C VAL A 20 16.74 -33.86 28.41
N LEU A 21 16.10 -34.10 29.54
CA LEU A 21 14.64 -34.15 29.69
C LEU A 21 14.29 -33.25 30.88
N SER A 22 13.94 -31.99 30.60
CA SER A 22 13.77 -30.94 31.59
C SER A 22 12.34 -30.40 31.61
N PHE A 23 11.69 -30.52 32.77
CA PHE A 23 10.32 -30.09 33.03
C PHE A 23 10.15 -28.56 33.09
N LEU A 24 8.90 -28.10 33.03
CA LEU A 24 8.54 -26.70 33.29
C LEU A 24 8.89 -26.28 34.73
N MET A 25 9.33 -25.02 34.88
CA MET A 25 8.80 -24.14 35.93
C MET A 25 8.47 -22.78 35.32
N ALA A 26 7.42 -22.14 35.83
CA ALA A 26 6.90 -20.89 35.29
C ALA A 26 7.62 -19.66 35.89
N GLY A 27 7.92 -18.68 35.03
CA GLY A 27 8.28 -17.32 35.42
C GLY A 27 7.31 -16.33 34.78
N THR A 28 6.25 -15.93 35.49
CA THR A 28 5.25 -15.00 34.97
C THR A 28 5.79 -13.57 34.94
N LEU A 29 6.11 -13.08 33.75
CA LEU A 29 6.28 -11.64 33.49
C LEU A 29 4.98 -11.07 32.93
N LEU A 30 4.40 -10.11 33.65
CA LEU A 30 3.20 -9.38 33.23
C LEU A 30 3.56 -8.33 32.17
N SER A 31 3.55 -8.72 30.90
CA SER A 31 3.57 -7.77 29.79
C SER A 31 2.20 -7.11 29.65
N VAL A 32 2.05 -5.89 30.17
CA VAL A 32 0.84 -5.08 29.97
C VAL A 32 0.71 -4.72 28.49
N SER A 33 -0.30 -5.27 27.82
CA SER A 33 -0.61 -4.97 26.42
C SER A 33 -1.27 -3.59 26.30
N THR A 34 -0.47 -2.55 26.06
CA THR A 34 -0.98 -1.23 25.68
C THR A 34 -1.55 -1.28 24.26
N SER A 35 -2.86 -1.40 24.14
CA SER A 35 -3.59 -1.36 22.87
C SER A 35 -3.55 0.05 22.26
N THR A 36 -2.96 0.22 21.09
CA THR A 36 -2.97 1.49 20.34
C THR A 36 -3.53 1.28 18.95
N THR A 37 -4.87 1.33 18.83
CA THR A 37 -5.57 1.44 17.56
C THR A 37 -5.49 2.87 17.03
N SER A 38 -4.94 3.07 15.83
CA SER A 38 -5.18 4.29 15.05
C SER A 38 -5.26 3.95 13.56
N TYR A 39 -6.33 4.41 12.91
CA TYR A 39 -6.53 4.20 11.47
C TYR A 39 -5.57 5.11 10.68
N ALA A 40 -4.62 4.50 9.96
CA ALA A 40 -3.92 5.17 8.89
C ALA A 40 -4.88 5.33 7.70
N SER A 41 -5.43 6.53 7.52
CA SER A 41 -6.25 6.87 6.35
C SER A 41 -5.38 6.87 5.09
N THR A 42 -5.79 6.12 4.07
CA THR A 42 -5.05 6.00 2.79
C THR A 42 -5.19 7.22 1.87
N ASP A 43 -5.97 8.23 2.26
CA ASP A 43 -6.03 9.51 1.55
C ASP A 43 -4.88 10.43 2.02
N CYS A 44 -4.18 11.00 1.03
CA CYS A 44 -3.07 11.95 1.23
C CYS A 44 -3.44 13.39 0.83
N SER A 45 -4.71 13.67 0.50
CA SER A 45 -5.21 15.01 0.16
C SER A 45 -4.80 16.06 1.22
N ASP A 46 -4.97 15.73 2.51
CA ASP A 46 -4.54 16.46 3.72
C ASP A 46 -3.08 16.97 3.71
N VAL A 47 -2.20 16.33 2.93
CA VAL A 47 -0.75 16.64 2.86
C VAL A 47 -0.46 17.68 1.78
N PHE A 48 -1.13 17.57 0.64
CA PHE A 48 -0.88 18.40 -0.54
C PHE A 48 -1.68 19.70 -0.56
N THR A 49 -2.63 19.90 0.37
CA THR A 49 -3.23 21.21 0.59
C THR A 49 -2.17 22.26 0.97
N PRO A 50 -2.33 23.53 0.55
CA PRO A 50 -1.58 24.66 1.12
C PRO A 50 -1.75 24.74 2.64
N LEU A 51 -0.90 25.54 3.32
CA LEU A 51 -1.14 25.86 4.73
C LEU A 51 -2.54 26.44 4.90
N SER A 52 -3.29 25.93 5.89
CA SER A 52 -4.64 26.38 6.17
C SER A 52 -4.67 27.88 6.49
N THR A 53 -5.77 28.56 6.14
CA THR A 53 -5.92 30.02 6.29
C THR A 53 -5.54 30.50 7.69
N TYR A 54 -5.98 29.79 8.73
CA TYR A 54 -5.61 30.04 10.13
C TYR A 54 -4.08 30.15 10.37
N VAL A 55 -3.27 29.30 9.72
CA VAL A 55 -1.81 29.34 9.84
C VAL A 55 -1.24 30.53 9.06
N ILE A 56 -1.76 30.83 7.88
CA ILE A 56 -1.37 32.00 7.09
C ILE A 56 -1.70 33.30 7.82
N ASP A 57 -2.88 33.40 8.43
CA ASP A 57 -3.33 34.56 9.22
C ASP A 57 -2.47 34.75 10.47
N GLY A 58 -2.25 33.69 11.25
CA GLY A 58 -1.39 33.72 12.44
C GLY A 58 0.07 34.09 12.11
N VAL A 59 0.58 33.67 10.95
CA VAL A 59 1.86 34.10 10.42
C VAL A 59 1.84 35.59 10.04
N ASN A 60 0.84 36.04 9.29
CA ASN A 60 0.74 37.41 8.80
C ASN A 60 0.60 38.44 9.95
N ILE A 61 -0.23 38.15 10.96
CA ILE A 61 -0.39 38.98 12.17
C ILE A 61 0.95 39.22 12.86
N ASN A 62 1.79 38.19 12.97
CA ASN A 62 3.06 38.23 13.69
C ASN A 62 4.27 38.62 12.80
N LYS A 63 4.09 38.76 11.49
CA LYS A 63 5.18 38.72 10.50
C LYS A 63 6.26 39.77 10.72
N GLN A 64 5.88 40.97 11.15
CA GLN A 64 6.84 42.06 11.36
C GLN A 64 7.78 41.78 12.55
N PHE A 65 7.31 41.14 13.61
CA PHE A 65 8.17 40.72 14.73
C PHE A 65 9.21 39.70 14.27
N TYR A 66 8.80 38.69 13.50
CA TYR A 66 9.72 37.69 12.96
C TYR A 66 10.78 38.32 12.04
N ILE A 67 10.40 39.26 11.18
CA ILE A 67 11.34 39.99 10.30
C ILE A 67 12.30 40.86 11.11
N ASN A 68 11.80 41.57 12.13
CA ASN A 68 12.62 42.40 13.01
C ASN A 68 13.66 41.54 13.77
N THR A 69 13.25 40.41 14.35
CA THR A 69 14.15 39.49 15.05
C THR A 69 15.12 38.79 14.09
N MET A 70 14.70 38.42 12.88
CA MET A 70 15.59 37.90 11.84
C MET A 70 16.71 38.90 11.50
N ASN A 71 16.37 40.18 11.35
CA ASN A 71 17.36 41.23 11.07
C ASN A 71 18.33 41.48 12.24
N GLN A 72 17.94 41.17 13.48
CA GLN A 72 18.79 41.30 14.66
C GLN A 72 19.67 40.07 14.94
N THR A 73 19.21 38.87 14.56
CA THR A 73 19.80 37.59 15.00
C THR A 73 20.29 36.70 13.87
N GLY A 74 19.85 36.92 12.62
CA GLY A 74 20.15 36.05 11.48
C GLY A 74 19.27 34.80 11.36
N VAL A 75 18.40 34.49 12.31
CA VAL A 75 17.49 33.32 12.22
C VAL A 75 16.35 33.62 11.23
N PRO A 76 16.13 32.77 10.20
CA PRO A 76 15.03 32.94 9.23
C PRO A 76 13.67 33.23 9.88
N TRP A 77 12.97 34.26 9.39
CA TRP A 77 11.67 34.66 9.94
C TRP A 77 10.61 33.53 9.84
N GLU A 78 10.72 32.65 8.84
CA GLU A 78 9.86 31.48 8.66
C GLU A 78 10.11 30.41 9.72
N MET A 79 11.34 30.31 10.26
CA MET A 79 11.66 29.39 11.35
C MET A 79 11.08 29.91 12.67
N LEU A 80 11.18 31.21 12.92
CA LEU A 80 10.57 31.86 14.07
C LEU A 80 9.04 31.68 14.06
N ALA A 81 8.42 31.83 12.88
CA ALA A 81 6.99 31.60 12.68
C ALA A 81 6.59 30.13 12.91
N ALA A 82 7.37 29.17 12.39
CA ALA A 82 7.12 27.75 12.57
C ALA A 82 7.21 27.31 14.04
N ILE A 83 8.17 27.85 14.80
CA ILE A 83 8.32 27.59 16.24
C ILE A 83 7.15 28.21 17.02
N HIS A 84 6.78 29.47 16.75
CA HIS A 84 5.65 30.12 17.44
C HIS A 84 4.30 29.39 17.22
N TYR A 85 4.12 28.74 16.07
CA TYR A 85 3.01 27.81 15.86
C TYR A 85 3.10 26.55 16.75
N ARG A 86 4.27 25.90 16.80
CA ARG A 86 4.44 24.63 17.53
C ARG A 86 4.29 24.77 19.04
N GLU A 87 4.77 25.87 19.62
CA GLU A 87 4.72 26.09 21.07
C GLU A 87 3.35 26.56 21.56
N THR A 88 2.86 27.71 21.08
CA THR A 88 1.62 28.35 21.58
C THR A 88 0.56 28.60 20.52
N ASN A 89 0.73 28.04 19.31
CA ASN A 89 -0.22 28.23 18.20
C ASN A 89 -0.45 29.73 17.89
N PHE A 90 0.64 30.49 17.83
CA PHE A 90 0.70 31.95 17.66
C PHE A 90 0.19 32.83 18.82
N SER A 91 -0.01 32.27 20.02
CA SER A 91 -0.58 33.03 21.14
C SER A 91 0.44 33.90 21.89
N HIS A 92 0.10 35.18 22.05
CA HIS A 92 0.78 36.17 22.91
C HIS A 92 0.38 36.00 24.40
N ILE A 93 0.38 34.77 24.89
CA ILE A 93 0.00 34.43 26.27
C ILE A 93 1.09 33.54 26.87
N ASN A 94 1.70 34.00 27.96
CA ASN A 94 2.58 33.17 28.77
C ASN A 94 1.74 32.05 29.44
N PRO A 95 2.05 30.77 29.21
CA PRO A 95 1.35 29.66 29.86
C PRO A 95 1.68 29.57 31.36
N ALA A 96 0.79 28.91 32.11
CA ALA A 96 0.87 28.79 33.57
C ALA A 96 2.09 28.01 34.11
N ASN A 97 2.89 27.37 33.24
CA ASN A 97 4.11 26.67 33.62
C ASN A 97 5.32 27.61 33.84
N GLY A 98 5.20 28.91 33.54
CA GLY A 98 6.26 29.90 33.76
C GLY A 98 7.45 29.78 32.80
N GLN A 99 7.30 29.08 31.67
CA GLN A 99 8.35 28.87 30.67
C GLN A 99 8.29 29.86 29.49
N GLY A 100 7.39 30.86 29.56
CA GLY A 100 7.16 31.83 28.50
C GLY A 100 6.49 31.23 27.26
N ILE A 101 6.32 32.04 26.23
CA ILE A 101 5.70 31.65 24.96
C ILE A 101 6.52 30.58 24.23
N PHE A 102 7.85 30.57 24.41
CA PHE A 102 8.76 29.67 23.70
C PHE A 102 9.27 28.47 24.52
N GLN A 103 8.60 28.14 25.64
CA GLN A 103 8.84 26.93 26.45
C GLN A 103 10.30 26.76 26.93
N PHE A 104 10.88 27.83 27.47
CA PHE A 104 12.20 27.80 28.08
C PHE A 104 12.19 27.01 29.40
N VAL A 105 12.59 25.74 29.31
CA VAL A 105 12.88 24.89 30.48
C VAL A 105 13.89 25.59 31.40
N ASN A 106 13.70 25.46 32.72
CA ASN A 106 14.44 26.18 33.78
C ASN A 106 14.16 27.68 33.91
N GLY A 107 13.35 28.30 33.02
CA GLY A 107 13.02 29.72 33.10
C GLY A 107 14.13 30.67 32.63
N ASP A 108 15.09 30.15 31.85
CA ASP A 108 16.13 30.94 31.19
C ASP A 108 15.50 32.12 30.42
N GLY A 109 16.02 33.33 30.60
CA GLY A 109 15.48 34.54 29.97
C GLY A 109 14.21 35.10 30.62
N GLY A 110 13.73 34.50 31.71
CA GLY A 110 12.57 34.97 32.49
C GLY A 110 12.81 36.27 33.27
N PRO A 111 11.89 36.66 34.18
CA PRO A 111 10.68 35.92 34.56
C PRO A 111 9.60 35.93 33.45
N TYR A 112 8.70 34.95 33.51
CA TYR A 112 7.57 34.81 32.58
C TYR A 112 6.23 34.71 33.34
N PRO A 113 5.64 35.86 33.76
CA PRO A 113 4.36 35.87 34.46
C PRO A 113 3.24 35.32 33.57
N PRO A 114 2.41 34.36 34.02
CA PRO A 114 1.31 33.81 33.21
C PRO A 114 0.26 34.86 32.83
N GLY A 115 -0.27 34.75 31.61
CA GLY A 115 -1.26 35.68 31.05
C GLY A 115 -0.79 36.40 29.78
N PRO A 116 -1.59 37.34 29.24
CA PRO A 116 -1.24 38.09 28.04
C PRO A 116 0.03 38.91 28.21
N VAL A 117 0.86 38.96 27.17
CA VAL A 117 2.08 39.80 27.12
C VAL A 117 1.85 41.05 26.26
N SER A 118 2.72 42.06 26.42
CA SER A 118 2.81 43.18 25.48
C SER A 118 3.67 42.82 24.27
N ASP A 119 3.52 43.56 23.17
CA ASP A 119 4.37 43.48 21.97
C ASP A 119 5.87 43.56 22.31
N GLU A 120 6.24 44.36 23.31
CA GLU A 120 7.62 44.51 23.81
C GLU A 120 8.12 43.22 24.47
N GLU A 121 7.33 42.63 25.36
CA GLU A 121 7.66 41.36 26.04
C GLU A 121 7.65 40.18 25.05
N PHE A 122 6.70 40.15 24.11
CA PHE A 122 6.69 39.18 23.01
C PHE A 122 7.97 39.29 22.18
N ASN A 123 8.35 40.49 21.75
CA ASN A 123 9.57 40.72 20.98
C ASN A 123 10.84 40.37 21.79
N ARG A 124 10.86 40.64 23.10
CA ARG A 124 11.95 40.25 24.01
C ARG A 124 12.12 38.73 24.06
N GLN A 125 11.02 38.00 24.27
CA GLN A 125 11.02 36.53 24.28
C GLN A 125 11.41 35.93 22.92
N LEU A 126 10.87 36.47 21.83
CA LEU A 126 11.17 36.07 20.45
C LEU A 126 12.66 36.27 20.10
N THR A 127 13.24 37.39 20.55
CA THR A 127 14.66 37.71 20.33
C THR A 127 15.57 36.83 21.19
N PHE A 128 15.18 36.50 22.43
CA PHE A 128 15.89 35.53 23.27
C PHE A 128 15.85 34.12 22.66
N MET A 129 14.69 33.70 22.13
CA MET A 129 14.51 32.43 21.42
C MET A 129 15.46 32.30 20.21
N ALA A 130 15.47 33.32 19.35
CA ALA A 130 16.36 33.37 18.19
C ALA A 130 17.85 33.42 18.57
N SER A 131 18.19 34.10 19.67
CA SER A 131 19.56 34.13 20.21
C SER A 131 20.02 32.75 20.70
N ARG A 132 19.14 32.00 21.39
CA ARG A 132 19.40 30.60 21.80
C ARG A 132 19.55 29.66 20.61
N ILE A 133 18.81 29.89 19.52
CA ILE A 133 19.01 29.15 18.26
C ILE A 133 20.44 29.32 17.73
N GLN A 134 20.93 30.55 17.61
CA GLN A 134 22.25 30.84 17.03
C GLN A 134 23.43 30.45 17.94
N ALA A 135 23.25 30.54 19.25
CA ALA A 135 24.31 30.27 20.23
C ALA A 135 24.44 28.78 20.61
N ASP A 136 23.43 27.96 20.31
CA ASP A 136 23.34 26.58 20.80
C ASP A 136 22.72 25.65 19.74
N TYR A 137 21.43 25.80 19.41
CA TYR A 137 20.69 24.77 18.67
C TYR A 137 21.16 24.55 17.23
N ALA A 138 21.63 25.59 16.53
CA ALA A 138 22.23 25.47 15.19
C ALA A 138 23.68 24.92 15.23
N LEU A 139 24.32 24.94 16.41
CA LEU A 139 25.69 24.46 16.63
C LEU A 139 25.76 23.02 17.19
N ARG A 140 24.61 22.39 17.51
CA ARG A 140 24.55 21.00 17.97
C ARG A 140 24.79 20.01 16.83
N ASN A 141 25.84 19.20 16.95
CA ASN A 141 26.17 18.09 16.05
C ASN A 141 25.07 17.02 15.95
N VAL A 142 25.02 16.32 14.82
CA VAL A 142 24.33 15.03 14.66
C VAL A 142 25.28 13.89 15.05
N PRO A 143 24.81 12.78 15.66
CA PRO A 143 25.62 11.60 15.99
C PRO A 143 26.15 10.77 14.78
N ASN A 144 26.84 11.41 13.82
CA ASN A 144 27.30 10.87 12.51
C ASN A 144 26.14 10.83 11.47
N PRO A 145 26.33 11.24 10.20
CA PRO A 145 27.56 11.36 9.44
C PRO A 145 28.15 12.78 9.50
N ALA A 146 29.39 12.92 9.05
CA ALA A 146 30.12 14.18 9.01
C ALA A 146 29.65 15.17 7.92
N SER A 147 28.36 15.16 7.54
CA SER A 147 27.77 15.99 6.48
C SER A 147 27.06 17.25 6.98
N VAL A 148 26.77 17.36 8.28
CA VAL A 148 26.25 18.60 8.88
C VAL A 148 27.44 19.42 9.37
N ILE A 149 27.63 20.63 8.82
CA ILE A 149 28.58 21.61 9.35
C ILE A 149 27.80 22.50 10.32
N PRO A 150 27.97 22.38 11.66
CA PRO A 150 27.24 23.21 12.60
C PRO A 150 27.76 24.64 12.51
N ARG A 151 26.86 25.58 12.23
CA ARG A 151 27.16 27.00 12.07
C ARG A 151 25.91 27.82 12.38
N GLN A 152 26.09 29.13 12.53
CA GLN A 152 24.96 30.05 12.59
C GLN A 152 24.13 29.98 11.30
N LEU A 153 22.81 30.08 11.47
CA LEU A 153 21.84 30.23 10.39
C LEU A 153 21.99 31.60 9.74
N THR A 154 21.70 31.66 8.45
CA THR A 154 21.55 32.91 7.70
C THR A 154 20.05 33.24 7.50
N PRO A 155 19.66 34.52 7.31
CA PRO A 155 18.26 34.89 7.05
C PRO A 155 17.60 34.13 5.89
N ASN A 156 18.41 33.81 4.87
CA ASN A 156 18.04 33.03 3.71
C ASN A 156 18.67 31.63 3.76
N GLU A 157 18.53 30.95 4.90
CA GLU A 157 19.10 29.61 5.05
C GLU A 157 18.55 28.61 4.02
N GLN A 158 19.46 27.87 3.40
CA GLN A 158 19.17 26.89 2.33
C GLN A 158 19.59 25.47 2.71
N ASP A 159 20.44 25.29 3.73
CA ASP A 159 20.84 23.96 4.20
C ASP A 159 19.68 23.28 4.95
N VAL A 160 18.90 22.49 4.21
CA VAL A 160 17.80 21.63 4.70
C VAL A 160 18.21 20.83 5.93
N THR A 161 19.44 20.33 5.95
CA THR A 161 19.97 19.47 7.01
C THR A 161 20.18 20.29 8.28
N LEU A 162 20.83 21.45 8.18
CA LEU A 162 21.03 22.40 9.28
C LEU A 162 19.69 22.91 9.83
N ILE A 163 18.71 23.21 8.96
CA ILE A 163 17.37 23.66 9.34
C ILE A 163 16.63 22.58 10.14
N LYS A 164 16.52 21.35 9.62
CA LYS A 164 15.87 20.22 10.32
C LYS A 164 16.60 19.86 11.62
N ASN A 165 17.93 19.85 11.61
CA ASN A 165 18.78 19.61 12.77
C ASN A 165 18.59 20.66 13.87
N THR A 166 18.41 21.93 13.49
CA THR A 166 18.14 23.04 14.43
C THR A 166 16.76 22.90 15.06
N LEU A 167 15.73 22.61 14.27
CA LEU A 167 14.36 22.40 14.77
C LEU A 167 14.26 21.19 15.72
N TYR A 168 14.98 20.11 15.41
CA TYR A 168 15.07 18.94 16.29
C TYR A 168 15.91 19.20 17.56
N SER A 169 16.93 20.06 17.46
CA SER A 169 17.72 20.54 18.60
C SER A 169 16.90 21.43 19.55
N TYR A 170 16.06 22.30 18.99
CA TYR A 170 15.12 23.13 19.71
C TYR A 170 14.11 22.28 20.51
N ASN A 171 13.52 21.27 19.87
CA ASN A 171 12.56 20.34 20.50
C ASN A 171 13.21 19.32 21.46
N GLY A 172 14.54 19.35 21.65
CA GLY A 172 15.22 18.63 22.72
C GLY A 172 15.84 17.26 22.37
N ARG A 173 15.72 16.78 21.12
CA ARG A 173 16.33 15.52 20.62
C ARG A 173 16.00 14.24 21.42
N ALA A 174 14.74 13.81 21.48
CA ALA A 174 14.41 12.51 22.08
C ALA A 174 14.76 11.33 21.14
N ASP A 175 15.54 10.36 21.65
CA ASP A 175 16.00 9.17 20.93
C ASP A 175 14.84 8.29 20.42
N ALA A 176 13.67 8.33 21.07
CA ALA A 176 12.47 7.62 20.62
C ALA A 176 12.00 8.13 19.24
N TYR A 177 12.09 9.44 18.98
CA TYR A 177 11.80 10.02 17.66
C TYR A 177 12.93 9.77 16.65
N ALA A 178 14.18 9.65 17.10
CA ALA A 178 15.27 9.19 16.23
C ALA A 178 14.99 7.77 15.73
N ALA A 179 14.68 6.83 16.63
CA ALA A 179 14.30 5.46 16.29
C ALA A 179 13.07 5.38 15.36
N GLN A 180 12.09 6.28 15.54
CA GLN A 180 10.91 6.36 14.66
C GLN A 180 11.26 6.73 13.21
N ALA A 181 12.44 7.30 12.92
CA ALA A 181 12.87 7.61 11.55
C ALA A 181 12.94 6.36 10.64
N ILE A 182 13.22 5.18 11.23
CA ILE A 182 13.22 3.88 10.54
C ILE A 182 11.87 3.58 9.88
N GLN A 183 10.76 3.96 10.53
CA GLN A 183 9.39 3.74 10.03
C GLN A 183 9.15 4.43 8.67
N TYR A 184 9.87 5.53 8.42
CA TYR A 184 9.75 6.34 7.21
C TYR A 184 10.92 6.14 6.23
N GLY A 185 11.78 5.13 6.46
CA GLY A 185 12.88 4.75 5.58
C GLY A 185 14.19 5.53 5.76
N PHE A 186 14.33 6.29 6.85
CA PHE A 186 15.54 7.07 7.16
C PHE A 186 16.38 6.41 8.26
N ASP A 187 17.70 6.63 8.24
CA ASP A 187 18.62 6.09 9.24
C ASP A 187 18.56 6.93 10.53
N PRO A 188 18.29 6.32 11.70
CA PRO A 188 18.04 7.03 12.96
C PRO A 188 19.27 7.75 13.51
N ASN A 189 20.49 7.33 13.15
CA ASN A 189 21.71 7.98 13.60
C ASN A 189 21.94 9.27 12.81
N THR A 190 21.69 9.19 11.50
CA THR A 190 22.08 10.19 10.51
C THR A 190 21.03 11.24 10.24
N GLN A 191 19.77 10.84 10.34
CA GLN A 191 18.60 11.66 10.01
C GLN A 191 17.52 11.57 11.12
N PRO A 192 17.90 11.68 12.43
CA PRO A 192 16.98 11.44 13.56
C PRO A 192 15.76 12.37 13.56
N TYR A 193 15.91 13.56 12.99
CA TYR A 193 14.86 14.55 12.85
C TYR A 193 13.74 14.12 11.89
N GLU A 194 13.97 13.16 10.99
CA GLU A 194 12.97 12.72 10.01
C GLU A 194 11.82 11.91 10.65
N GLY A 195 12.06 11.32 11.83
CA GLY A 195 11.06 10.62 12.65
C GLY A 195 10.33 11.49 13.67
N SER A 196 10.71 12.76 13.84
CA SER A 196 10.05 13.65 14.80
C SER A 196 8.75 14.26 14.24
N PRO A 197 7.59 14.08 14.91
CA PRO A 197 6.34 14.73 14.52
C PRO A 197 6.42 16.25 14.70
N TYR A 198 7.23 16.74 15.64
CA TYR A 198 7.49 18.17 15.80
C TYR A 198 8.12 18.78 14.56
N VAL A 199 9.02 18.06 13.88
CA VAL A 199 9.75 18.57 12.72
C VAL A 199 8.99 18.30 11.41
N MET A 200 8.58 17.06 11.16
CA MET A 200 8.22 16.58 9.81
C MET A 200 6.74 16.23 9.58
N ASN A 201 5.85 16.39 10.57
CA ASN A 201 4.46 15.97 10.39
C ASN A 201 3.74 16.73 9.26
N ARG A 202 2.94 16.01 8.48
CA ARG A 202 2.24 16.48 7.26
C ARG A 202 3.15 17.01 6.15
N TYR A 203 4.42 16.64 6.13
CA TYR A 203 5.34 17.05 5.05
C TYR A 203 5.07 16.30 3.72
N ASP A 204 4.92 14.98 3.80
CA ASP A 204 4.73 14.05 2.67
C ASP A 204 3.76 12.90 3.05
N CYS A 205 3.39 12.07 2.07
CA CYS A 205 2.43 10.97 2.25
C CYS A 205 2.81 9.98 3.36
N SER A 206 4.10 9.63 3.49
CA SER A 206 4.56 8.68 4.52
C SER A 206 4.41 9.25 5.93
N ARG A 207 4.38 10.59 6.04
CA ARG A 207 4.32 11.36 7.28
C ARG A 207 3.06 12.22 7.39
N ALA A 208 1.97 11.79 6.76
CA ALA A 208 0.68 12.46 6.82
C ALA A 208 0.13 12.58 8.26
N ARG A 209 0.40 11.57 9.10
CA ARG A 209 -0.13 11.44 10.46
C ARG A 209 0.89 10.75 11.38
N MET A 210 1.98 11.46 11.70
CA MET A 210 3.07 10.93 12.51
C MET A 210 2.63 10.68 13.97
N GLY A 211 3.10 9.58 14.54
CA GLY A 211 2.88 9.22 15.94
C GLY A 211 3.64 10.15 16.91
N ILE A 212 3.01 10.47 18.04
CA ILE A 212 3.60 11.13 19.21
C ILE A 212 4.00 10.07 20.23
N ILE A 213 5.18 10.22 20.82
CA ILE A 213 5.69 9.44 21.94
C ILE A 213 5.81 10.40 23.13
N THR A 214 5.12 10.11 24.23
CA THR A 214 5.02 10.98 25.42
C THR A 214 5.74 10.41 26.65
N ARG A 215 6.29 9.21 26.53
CA ARG A 215 7.02 8.49 27.59
C ARG A 215 8.41 8.11 27.12
N ASP A 216 9.41 8.67 27.78
CA ASP A 216 10.81 8.29 27.53
C ASP A 216 11.02 6.78 27.75
N TYR A 217 11.89 6.19 26.94
CA TYR A 217 12.24 4.76 26.96
C TYR A 217 11.12 3.76 26.62
N VAL A 218 9.95 4.21 26.13
CA VAL A 218 8.90 3.31 25.61
C VAL A 218 8.80 3.43 24.09
N ILE A 219 8.99 2.31 23.38
CA ILE A 219 8.67 2.21 21.95
C ILE A 219 7.16 1.98 21.80
N GLY A 220 6.39 3.07 21.78
CA GLY A 220 4.93 3.04 21.64
C GLY A 220 4.39 4.38 21.14
N ILE A 221 3.44 4.35 20.21
CA ILE A 221 2.75 5.54 19.72
C ILE A 221 1.59 5.84 20.69
N ASP A 222 1.76 6.83 21.56
CA ASP A 222 0.74 7.22 22.54
C ASP A 222 -0.45 7.95 21.89
N SER A 223 -0.20 8.69 20.81
CA SER A 223 -1.22 9.42 20.03
C SER A 223 -0.70 9.84 18.64
N THR A 224 -1.46 10.62 17.87
CA THR A 224 -1.09 11.11 16.53
C THR A 224 -1.09 12.64 16.53
N ASP A 225 -0.05 13.28 15.98
CA ASP A 225 -0.07 14.74 15.81
C ASP A 225 -0.91 15.12 14.60
N THR A 226 -1.83 16.06 14.77
CA THR A 226 -2.69 16.61 13.71
C THR A 226 -2.18 17.95 13.18
N ARG A 227 -1.27 18.60 13.93
CA ARG A 227 -0.64 19.87 13.61
C ARG A 227 0.50 19.68 12.61
N TYR A 228 0.76 20.69 11.78
CA TYR A 228 1.93 20.66 10.91
C TYR A 228 3.24 20.59 11.72
N GLY A 229 4.24 19.91 11.17
CA GLY A 229 5.62 19.99 11.67
C GLY A 229 6.25 21.36 11.39
N ALA A 230 7.24 21.75 12.18
CA ALA A 230 7.93 23.02 12.03
C ALA A 230 8.65 23.14 10.68
N PHE A 231 9.27 22.05 10.19
CA PHE A 231 9.88 22.06 8.85
C PHE A 231 8.82 22.12 7.75
N THR A 232 7.65 21.49 7.96
CA THR A 232 6.50 21.60 7.04
C THR A 232 6.02 23.04 6.90
N ILE A 233 5.86 23.78 8.01
CA ILE A 233 5.51 25.20 7.95
C ILE A 233 6.62 26.02 7.32
N PHE A 234 7.87 25.84 7.77
CA PHE A 234 9.03 26.53 7.19
C PHE A 234 9.06 26.37 5.66
N ALA A 235 8.91 25.13 5.17
CA ALA A 235 8.96 24.83 3.75
C ALA A 235 7.80 25.41 2.94
N ARG A 236 6.57 25.39 3.47
CA ARG A 236 5.41 25.97 2.77
C ARG A 236 5.34 27.50 2.88
N LEU A 237 5.95 28.12 3.90
CA LEU A 237 6.11 29.58 4.01
C LEU A 237 7.22 30.13 3.09
N LYS A 238 8.33 29.41 2.96
CA LYS A 238 9.35 29.65 1.93
C LYS A 238 8.76 29.47 0.53
N GLY A 239 7.83 28.53 0.37
CA GLY A 239 7.19 28.18 -0.89
C GLY A 239 8.11 27.37 -1.81
N ASP A 240 7.51 26.62 -2.74
CA ASP A 240 8.24 25.71 -3.63
C ASP A 240 9.43 26.41 -4.31
N SER A 241 9.24 27.62 -4.84
CA SER A 241 10.24 28.40 -5.58
C SER A 241 11.50 28.78 -4.78
N TYR A 242 11.41 28.90 -3.45
CA TYR A 242 12.60 29.11 -2.62
C TYR A 242 13.47 27.87 -2.59
N TRP A 243 12.87 26.68 -2.51
CA TRP A 243 13.60 25.43 -2.57
C TRP A 243 14.22 25.19 -3.95
N LEU A 244 13.56 25.62 -5.03
CA LEU A 244 14.15 25.61 -6.37
C LEU A 244 15.46 26.41 -6.46
N SER A 245 15.71 27.37 -5.56
CA SER A 245 16.95 28.16 -5.53
C SER A 245 18.17 27.44 -4.90
N SER A 246 17.95 26.28 -4.25
CA SER A 246 19.01 25.48 -3.62
C SER A 246 19.05 24.01 -4.03
N PHE A 247 18.05 23.52 -4.77
CA PHE A 247 18.09 22.19 -5.37
C PHE A 247 18.86 22.14 -6.70
N SER A 248 19.31 20.93 -7.03
CA SER A 248 19.99 20.57 -8.28
C SER A 248 19.33 21.23 -9.51
N PRO A 249 20.11 21.68 -10.52
CA PRO A 249 19.58 22.28 -11.74
C PRO A 249 18.48 21.43 -12.39
N TYR A 250 18.60 20.09 -12.28
CA TYR A 250 17.55 19.14 -12.63
C TYR A 250 17.13 18.35 -11.39
N SER A 251 15.84 18.39 -11.05
CA SER A 251 15.22 17.70 -9.90
C SER A 251 13.71 17.54 -10.16
N TRP A 252 13.07 16.46 -9.69
CA TRP A 252 11.67 16.12 -9.99
C TRP A 252 10.89 15.58 -8.79
N ALA A 253 9.57 15.74 -8.83
CA ALA A 253 8.63 15.13 -7.89
C ALA A 253 7.59 14.30 -8.66
N SER A 254 7.22 13.13 -8.14
CA SER A 254 6.17 12.31 -8.73
C SER A 254 4.80 12.99 -8.60
N VAL A 255 4.04 13.04 -9.68
CA VAL A 255 2.64 13.48 -9.69
C VAL A 255 1.72 12.27 -9.83
N SER A 256 2.05 11.36 -10.76
CA SER A 256 1.39 10.06 -10.87
C SER A 256 2.29 9.03 -11.57
N GLN A 257 2.03 7.76 -11.24
CA GLN A 257 2.52 6.60 -11.98
C GLN A 257 1.30 5.78 -12.41
N GLU A 258 1.13 5.61 -13.71
CA GLU A 258 -0.09 5.13 -14.35
C GLU A 258 0.25 3.94 -15.26
N ALA A 259 -0.58 2.91 -15.27
CA ALA A 259 -0.40 1.69 -16.04
C ALA A 259 -1.72 1.27 -16.69
N TYR A 260 -1.66 0.78 -17.92
CA TYR A 260 -2.84 0.51 -18.76
C TYR A 260 -2.67 -0.78 -19.57
N SER A 261 -3.78 -1.48 -19.83
CA SER A 261 -3.82 -2.69 -20.65
C SER A 261 -3.92 -2.43 -22.16
N ASN A 262 -4.23 -1.20 -22.58
CA ASN A 262 -4.45 -0.82 -23.98
C ASN A 262 -3.57 0.37 -24.43
N PRO A 263 -3.20 0.46 -25.73
CA PRO A 263 -2.29 1.49 -26.25
C PRO A 263 -2.81 2.92 -26.07
N ASP A 264 -4.13 3.11 -26.15
CA ASP A 264 -4.80 4.41 -26.03
C ASP A 264 -4.85 4.92 -24.57
N ARG A 265 -4.43 4.09 -23.61
CA ARG A 265 -4.35 4.42 -22.17
C ARG A 265 -5.70 4.88 -21.60
N THR A 266 -6.74 4.10 -21.89
CA THR A 266 -8.11 4.30 -21.37
C THR A 266 -8.53 3.23 -20.36
N SER A 267 -7.96 2.03 -20.43
CA SER A 267 -8.19 0.92 -19.49
C SER A 267 -7.03 0.83 -18.49
N SER A 268 -7.16 1.54 -17.36
CA SER A 268 -6.12 1.58 -16.32
C SER A 268 -6.19 0.39 -15.36
N PHE A 269 -5.03 -0.04 -14.87
CA PHE A 269 -4.96 -0.96 -13.72
C PHE A 269 -5.20 -0.20 -12.40
N THR A 270 -6.01 -0.79 -11.52
CA THR A 270 -6.30 -0.28 -10.17
C THR A 270 -5.46 -0.94 -9.07
N MET A 271 -4.70 -1.98 -9.42
CA MET A 271 -3.71 -2.67 -8.59
C MET A 271 -2.44 -2.93 -9.43
N ASN A 272 -1.70 -4.01 -9.18
CA ASN A 272 -0.54 -4.43 -9.97
C ASN A 272 -0.89 -4.50 -11.48
N ALA A 273 0.03 -4.03 -12.32
CA ALA A 273 -0.11 -4.17 -13.77
C ALA A 273 0.07 -5.64 -14.16
N THR A 274 -0.84 -6.20 -14.96
CA THR A 274 -0.87 -7.66 -15.21
C THR A 274 -0.83 -7.96 -16.71
N ALA A 275 0.06 -8.86 -17.14
CA ALA A 275 0.24 -9.24 -18.55
C ALA A 275 0.54 -10.73 -18.74
N GLU A 276 0.27 -11.24 -19.94
CA GLU A 276 0.75 -12.56 -20.36
C GLU A 276 2.26 -12.58 -20.64
N PRO A 277 2.93 -13.75 -20.64
CA PRO A 277 4.33 -13.85 -21.03
C PRO A 277 4.54 -13.35 -22.47
N GLY A 278 5.37 -12.32 -22.66
CA GLY A 278 5.51 -11.64 -23.95
C GLY A 278 4.40 -10.63 -24.29
N GLY A 279 3.43 -10.37 -23.40
CA GLY A 279 2.41 -9.34 -23.55
C GLY A 279 2.97 -7.91 -23.39
N ASN A 280 2.18 -6.90 -23.75
CA ASN A 280 2.53 -5.49 -23.62
C ASN A 280 1.78 -4.82 -22.46
N LEU A 281 2.46 -3.98 -21.69
CA LEU A 281 1.87 -3.04 -20.73
C LEU A 281 2.16 -1.61 -21.17
N TYR A 282 1.17 -0.73 -21.08
CA TYR A 282 1.30 0.66 -21.51
C TYR A 282 1.43 1.55 -20.28
N MET A 283 2.57 2.21 -20.14
CA MET A 283 2.93 2.97 -18.96
C MET A 283 2.84 4.47 -19.22
N ARG A 284 2.66 5.22 -18.14
CA ARG A 284 2.75 6.68 -18.09
C ARG A 284 3.30 7.13 -16.73
N ILE A 285 4.26 8.05 -16.74
CA ILE A 285 4.71 8.78 -15.55
C ILE A 285 4.37 10.25 -15.77
N LYS A 286 3.81 10.91 -14.75
CA LYS A 286 3.73 12.37 -14.67
C LYS A 286 4.66 12.86 -13.56
N ALA A 287 5.54 13.80 -13.90
CA ALA A 287 6.56 14.32 -12.99
C ALA A 287 6.57 15.84 -13.01
N ARG A 288 6.52 16.48 -11.84
CA ARG A 288 6.69 17.93 -11.72
C ARG A 288 8.18 18.27 -11.75
N ASN A 289 8.58 19.24 -12.58
CA ASN A 289 9.91 19.83 -12.52
C ASN A 289 10.05 20.62 -11.20
N ILE A 290 10.99 20.23 -10.35
CA ILE A 290 11.37 20.94 -9.11
C ILE A 290 12.89 21.22 -9.07
N GLY A 291 13.53 21.34 -10.23
CA GLY A 291 14.86 21.93 -10.40
C GLY A 291 14.77 23.42 -10.72
N SER A 292 15.93 24.07 -10.85
CA SER A 292 16.01 25.48 -11.30
C SER A 292 16.07 25.67 -12.81
N GLN A 293 16.32 24.60 -13.59
CA GLN A 293 16.35 24.67 -15.06
C GLN A 293 15.05 24.16 -15.68
N SER A 294 14.57 24.85 -16.72
CA SER A 294 13.52 24.34 -17.60
C SER A 294 14.02 23.11 -18.36
N TRP A 295 13.17 22.09 -18.47
CA TRP A 295 13.47 20.89 -19.24
C TRP A 295 13.01 21.08 -20.68
N ASN A 296 13.93 21.28 -21.61
CA ASN A 296 13.63 21.51 -23.01
C ASN A 296 14.05 20.29 -23.85
N SER A 297 13.09 19.63 -24.49
CA SER A 297 13.26 18.43 -25.32
C SER A 297 14.29 18.56 -26.47
N THR A 298 14.63 19.78 -26.88
CA THR A 298 15.56 20.07 -27.98
C THR A 298 16.99 20.36 -27.53
N SER A 299 17.20 20.72 -26.25
CA SER A 299 18.51 21.10 -25.69
C SER A 299 18.90 20.35 -24.40
N THR A 300 17.98 19.57 -23.83
CA THR A 300 18.21 18.68 -22.68
C THR A 300 17.60 17.32 -22.99
N SER A 301 18.30 16.23 -22.66
CA SER A 301 17.81 14.88 -22.94
C SER A 301 17.08 14.30 -21.72
N ILE A 302 16.00 14.95 -21.29
CA ILE A 302 15.23 14.43 -20.15
C ILE A 302 14.49 13.15 -20.56
N ARG A 303 14.83 12.05 -19.88
CA ARG A 303 14.31 10.71 -20.13
C ARG A 303 13.97 9.99 -18.82
N VAL A 304 13.12 8.99 -18.93
CA VAL A 304 13.08 7.89 -17.96
C VAL A 304 14.36 7.06 -18.12
N GLY A 305 14.94 6.60 -17.02
CA GLY A 305 16.02 5.62 -17.01
C GLY A 305 15.78 4.50 -15.99
N THR A 306 16.29 3.30 -16.26
CA THR A 306 16.20 2.15 -15.36
C THR A 306 17.08 2.30 -14.13
N THR A 307 16.60 1.84 -12.97
CA THR A 307 17.32 1.94 -11.69
C THR A 307 17.33 0.62 -10.91
N SER A 308 17.97 0.64 -9.73
CA SER A 308 18.19 -0.54 -8.87
C SER A 308 18.92 -1.72 -9.54
N PRO A 309 20.17 -1.56 -10.02
CA PRO A 309 21.00 -0.34 -10.02
C PRO A 309 20.72 0.59 -11.23
N PHE A 310 21.27 1.79 -11.20
CA PHE A 310 21.24 2.71 -12.36
C PHE A 310 21.79 2.06 -13.62
N ASP A 311 21.17 2.35 -14.77
CA ASP A 311 21.57 1.84 -16.09
C ASP A 311 21.55 0.29 -16.20
N ARG A 312 20.76 -0.38 -15.35
CA ARG A 312 20.46 -1.82 -15.46
C ARG A 312 19.60 -2.08 -16.70
N ARG A 313 20.07 -2.91 -17.64
CA ARG A 313 19.24 -3.43 -18.74
C ARG A 313 18.00 -4.13 -18.17
N SER A 314 16.82 -3.77 -18.64
CA SER A 314 15.56 -4.33 -18.14
C SER A 314 15.25 -5.70 -18.74
N ILE A 315 14.56 -6.55 -17.97
CA ILE A 315 13.88 -7.74 -18.52
C ILE A 315 12.51 -7.40 -19.12
N PHE A 316 12.05 -6.16 -18.95
CA PHE A 316 10.82 -5.58 -19.48
C PHE A 316 11.06 -4.63 -20.69
N GLU A 317 12.26 -4.67 -21.26
CA GLU A 317 12.66 -3.87 -22.43
C GLU A 317 11.74 -4.13 -23.64
N ASP A 318 11.07 -3.10 -24.13
CA ASP A 318 10.39 -3.15 -25.43
C ASP A 318 11.26 -2.49 -26.51
N SER A 319 11.17 -3.01 -27.74
CA SER A 319 11.78 -2.45 -28.94
C SER A 319 11.48 -0.97 -29.22
N THR A 320 10.43 -0.38 -28.63
CA THR A 320 10.12 1.06 -28.74
C THR A 320 10.91 1.95 -27.79
N TRP A 321 11.73 1.40 -26.88
CA TRP A 321 12.57 2.18 -25.98
C TRP A 321 13.65 2.94 -26.77
N VAL A 322 14.07 4.11 -26.27
CA VAL A 322 15.14 4.92 -26.89
C VAL A 322 16.47 4.17 -26.85
N THR A 323 16.73 3.46 -25.74
CA THR A 323 17.83 2.49 -25.57
C THR A 323 17.36 1.41 -24.57
N PRO A 324 18.06 0.26 -24.43
CA PRO A 324 17.78 -0.78 -23.42
C PRO A 324 17.74 -0.33 -21.94
N VAL A 325 18.05 0.94 -21.66
CA VAL A 325 18.05 1.56 -20.33
C VAL A 325 17.30 2.92 -20.31
N ARG A 326 16.60 3.28 -21.39
CA ARG A 326 15.85 4.55 -21.55
C ARG A 326 14.47 4.33 -22.17
N PRO A 327 13.42 4.07 -21.37
CA PRO A 327 12.08 3.78 -21.89
C PRO A 327 11.44 4.89 -22.73
N ALA A 328 11.56 6.15 -22.31
CA ALA A 328 10.95 7.30 -23.00
C ALA A 328 11.69 8.61 -22.71
N SER A 329 11.54 9.57 -23.62
CA SER A 329 11.80 11.00 -23.38
C SER A 329 10.55 11.67 -22.77
N GLN A 330 10.67 12.92 -22.31
CA GLN A 330 9.48 13.75 -22.06
C GLN A 330 8.68 14.00 -23.34
N THR A 331 7.37 14.20 -23.22
CA THR A 331 6.46 14.46 -24.34
C THR A 331 6.38 15.96 -24.67
N GLU A 332 6.49 16.81 -23.65
CA GLU A 332 6.35 18.26 -23.74
C GLU A 332 7.61 18.91 -24.31
N ILE A 333 7.45 19.96 -25.13
CA ILE A 333 8.59 20.64 -25.77
C ILE A 333 9.48 21.32 -24.71
N THR A 334 8.84 22.00 -23.75
CA THR A 334 9.47 22.67 -22.60
C THR A 334 8.64 22.39 -21.34
N VAL A 335 9.31 22.13 -20.21
CA VAL A 335 8.69 22.01 -18.88
C VAL A 335 9.46 22.91 -17.92
N ASP A 336 8.95 24.11 -17.70
CA ASP A 336 9.52 25.09 -16.77
C ASP A 336 9.38 24.63 -15.31
N PRO A 337 10.17 25.19 -14.37
CA PRO A 337 10.05 24.84 -12.96
C PRO A 337 8.62 25.03 -12.42
N GLY A 338 8.09 24.00 -11.76
CA GLY A 338 6.70 23.91 -11.32
C GLY A 338 5.72 23.28 -12.32
N GLN A 339 6.06 23.19 -13.61
CA GLN A 339 5.25 22.50 -14.63
C GLN A 339 5.44 20.97 -14.55
N ILE A 340 4.62 20.23 -15.30
CA ILE A 340 4.56 18.76 -15.31
C ILE A 340 5.01 18.24 -16.68
N ALA A 341 5.91 17.25 -16.66
CA ALA A 341 6.29 16.43 -17.80
C ALA A 341 5.55 15.09 -17.80
N THR A 342 5.26 14.56 -18.98
CA THR A 342 4.64 13.25 -19.22
C THR A 342 5.62 12.34 -19.97
N PHE A 343 5.79 11.12 -19.47
CA PHE A 343 6.63 10.09 -20.08
C PHE A 343 5.79 8.84 -20.37
N ASP A 344 5.54 8.57 -21.66
CA ASP A 344 4.74 7.44 -22.13
C ASP A 344 5.64 6.37 -22.76
N PHE A 345 5.60 5.15 -22.24
CA PHE A 345 6.40 4.01 -22.72
C PHE A 345 5.62 2.70 -22.68
N VAL A 346 6.21 1.64 -23.25
CA VAL A 346 5.70 0.27 -23.23
C VAL A 346 6.65 -0.58 -22.39
N LEU A 347 6.13 -1.54 -21.63
CA LEU A 347 6.90 -2.64 -21.06
C LEU A 347 6.53 -3.94 -21.77
N LYS A 348 7.54 -4.71 -22.18
CA LYS A 348 7.36 -6.02 -22.78
C LYS A 348 7.50 -7.08 -21.70
N ALA A 349 6.44 -7.81 -21.36
CA ALA A 349 6.53 -8.82 -20.30
C ALA A 349 7.54 -9.91 -20.68
N PRO A 350 8.41 -10.37 -19.76
CA PRO A 350 9.32 -11.49 -20.00
C PRO A 350 8.54 -12.78 -20.31
N THR A 351 9.23 -13.78 -20.86
CA THR A 351 8.65 -15.11 -21.11
C THR A 351 8.48 -15.96 -19.85
N GLN A 352 9.05 -15.52 -18.72
CA GLN A 352 8.92 -16.17 -17.42
C GLN A 352 7.76 -15.55 -16.63
N THR A 353 6.91 -16.40 -16.05
CA THR A 353 5.82 -16.00 -15.17
C THR A 353 6.32 -15.65 -13.75
N GLY A 354 5.56 -14.83 -13.04
CA GLY A 354 5.82 -14.44 -11.65
C GLY A 354 5.55 -12.96 -11.36
N SER A 355 5.80 -12.56 -10.11
CA SER A 355 5.66 -11.19 -9.62
C SER A 355 6.98 -10.42 -9.64
N TYR A 356 6.96 -9.22 -10.18
CA TYR A 356 8.13 -8.37 -10.44
C TYR A 356 7.94 -6.95 -9.87
N ARG A 357 9.07 -6.25 -9.71
CA ARG A 357 9.11 -4.80 -9.49
C ARG A 357 10.11 -4.18 -10.45
N GLU A 358 9.64 -3.30 -11.32
CA GLU A 358 10.48 -2.63 -12.30
C GLU A 358 10.75 -1.18 -11.86
N TYR A 359 12.03 -0.85 -11.69
CA TYR A 359 12.51 0.36 -11.02
C TYR A 359 13.01 1.41 -12.01
N PHE A 360 12.61 2.67 -11.81
CA PHE A 360 12.92 3.78 -12.71
C PHE A 360 13.30 5.06 -11.94
N SER A 361 13.85 6.05 -12.64
CA SER A 361 13.93 7.45 -12.23
C SER A 361 14.09 8.33 -13.47
N ILE A 362 14.21 9.64 -13.29
CA ILE A 362 14.43 10.60 -14.38
C ILE A 362 15.93 10.95 -14.48
N VAL A 363 16.42 11.08 -15.71
CA VAL A 363 17.80 11.43 -16.05
C VAL A 363 17.81 12.54 -17.11
N ASN A 364 18.72 13.51 -16.97
CA ASN A 364 19.15 14.35 -18.09
C ASN A 364 20.30 13.60 -18.78
N ASP A 365 19.96 12.86 -19.82
CA ASP A 365 20.81 11.81 -20.40
C ASP A 365 22.12 12.39 -20.95
N GLY A 366 23.25 11.77 -20.58
CA GLY A 366 24.58 12.30 -20.86
C GLY A 366 25.04 13.48 -19.98
N VAL A 367 24.20 13.98 -19.06
CA VAL A 367 24.52 15.10 -18.15
C VAL A 367 24.50 14.66 -16.68
N THR A 368 23.34 14.23 -16.16
CA THR A 368 23.19 13.79 -14.76
C THR A 368 21.89 13.02 -14.55
N TRP A 369 21.90 12.07 -13.62
CA TRP A 369 20.66 11.63 -12.96
C TRP A 369 20.06 12.77 -12.14
N LEU A 370 18.73 12.83 -12.06
CA LEU A 370 18.04 13.69 -11.10
C LEU A 370 18.00 12.98 -9.73
N ASN A 371 17.34 13.58 -8.74
CA ASN A 371 16.99 12.89 -7.49
C ASN A 371 16.23 11.58 -7.77
N ASN A 372 16.44 10.55 -6.94
CA ASN A 372 15.74 9.27 -7.05
C ASN A 372 14.79 9.07 -5.85
N PRO A 373 13.48 9.28 -6.01
CA PRO A 373 12.49 9.05 -4.96
C PRO A 373 12.10 7.55 -4.80
N GLY A 374 12.74 6.63 -5.53
CA GLY A 374 12.46 5.19 -5.44
C GLY A 374 11.24 4.72 -6.25
N LEU A 375 10.98 5.34 -7.41
CA LEU A 375 9.88 4.96 -8.31
C LEU A 375 10.01 3.50 -8.78
N TYR A 376 8.93 2.74 -8.65
CA TYR A 376 8.79 1.41 -9.26
C TYR A 376 7.35 1.06 -9.62
N PHE A 377 7.17 0.14 -10.56
CA PHE A 377 5.89 -0.48 -10.88
C PHE A 377 5.87 -1.95 -10.40
N PRO A 378 4.85 -2.38 -9.62
CA PRO A 378 4.59 -3.79 -9.38
C PRO A 378 3.89 -4.42 -10.59
N ILE A 379 4.42 -5.53 -11.08
CA ILE A 379 3.98 -6.18 -12.33
C ILE A 379 3.84 -7.69 -12.10
N ASP A 380 2.72 -8.28 -12.51
CA ASP A 380 2.51 -9.73 -12.50
C ASP A 380 2.44 -10.28 -13.93
N VAL A 381 3.26 -11.31 -14.21
CA VAL A 381 3.35 -11.96 -15.53
C VAL A 381 2.79 -13.37 -15.44
N VAL A 382 1.73 -13.65 -16.19
CA VAL A 382 0.80 -14.74 -15.91
C VAL A 382 0.22 -15.32 -17.20
N THR A 383 0.48 -16.60 -17.49
CA THR A 383 -0.09 -17.27 -18.68
C THR A 383 -1.63 -17.25 -18.58
N PRO A 384 -2.40 -16.83 -19.60
CA PRO A 384 -3.85 -16.80 -19.50
C PRO A 384 -4.46 -18.19 -19.27
N VAL A 385 -5.59 -18.24 -18.57
CA VAL A 385 -6.33 -19.50 -18.40
C VAL A 385 -6.94 -19.90 -19.74
N SER A 386 -6.43 -20.97 -20.36
CA SER A 386 -7.01 -21.51 -21.59
C SER A 386 -8.46 -21.92 -21.36
N SER A 387 -9.38 -21.52 -22.23
CA SER A 387 -10.79 -21.93 -22.17
C SER A 387 -10.91 -23.45 -22.19
N ARG A 388 -11.48 -24.01 -21.12
CA ARG A 388 -11.61 -25.47 -20.91
C ARG A 388 -12.92 -25.88 -20.25
N ASN A 389 -13.81 -24.95 -19.93
CA ASN A 389 -15.17 -25.30 -19.56
C ASN A 389 -16.11 -25.25 -20.78
N THR A 390 -16.80 -26.36 -21.03
CA THR A 390 -17.86 -26.49 -22.05
C THR A 390 -19.18 -26.98 -21.43
N LEU A 391 -19.28 -26.99 -20.09
CA LEU A 391 -20.43 -27.46 -19.32
C LEU A 391 -20.99 -26.29 -18.51
N ASN A 392 -22.30 -26.10 -18.52
CA ASN A 392 -22.99 -25.07 -17.71
C ASN A 392 -22.33 -23.68 -17.85
N ILE A 393 -22.19 -23.18 -19.09
CA ILE A 393 -21.62 -21.86 -19.41
C ILE A 393 -22.69 -20.79 -19.70
N ASP A 394 -23.91 -21.23 -19.99
CA ASP A 394 -25.08 -20.39 -20.23
C ASP A 394 -26.34 -20.98 -19.56
N LEU A 395 -27.37 -20.13 -19.40
CA LEU A 395 -28.74 -20.54 -19.04
C LEU A 395 -29.68 -19.99 -20.10
N LYS A 396 -30.28 -20.87 -20.91
CA LYS A 396 -31.09 -20.51 -22.08
C LYS A 396 -32.56 -20.35 -21.71
N GLU A 397 -33.35 -19.84 -22.65
CA GLU A 397 -34.81 -19.76 -22.58
C GLU A 397 -35.46 -20.99 -21.89
N ASN A 398 -36.20 -20.74 -20.80
CA ASN A 398 -36.85 -21.72 -19.92
C ASN A 398 -35.93 -22.66 -19.10
N GLU A 399 -34.61 -22.62 -19.26
CA GLU A 399 -33.69 -23.32 -18.38
C GLU A 399 -33.66 -22.63 -17.00
N SER A 400 -33.53 -23.42 -15.92
CA SER A 400 -33.52 -22.92 -14.54
C SER A 400 -32.35 -23.47 -13.72
N LEU A 401 -31.67 -22.59 -12.98
CA LEU A 401 -30.66 -22.97 -11.98
C LEU A 401 -31.34 -23.21 -10.63
N LYS A 402 -31.20 -24.41 -10.06
CA LYS A 402 -31.80 -24.81 -8.78
C LYS A 402 -30.84 -24.64 -7.60
N ILE A 403 -31.36 -24.84 -6.39
CA ILE A 403 -30.58 -24.75 -5.15
C ILE A 403 -29.31 -25.65 -5.19
N ASN A 404 -28.20 -25.06 -4.76
CA ASN A 404 -26.83 -25.56 -4.82
C ASN A 404 -26.29 -25.84 -6.24
N GLU A 405 -26.98 -25.47 -7.32
CA GLU A 405 -26.42 -25.53 -8.67
C GLU A 405 -25.60 -24.27 -9.00
N TYR A 406 -24.75 -24.38 -10.02
CA TYR A 406 -23.87 -23.32 -10.46
C TYR A 406 -23.64 -23.33 -11.98
N ILE A 407 -23.30 -22.15 -12.49
CA ILE A 407 -22.85 -21.86 -13.87
C ILE A 407 -21.44 -21.31 -13.76
N LEU A 408 -20.53 -21.67 -14.67
CA LEU A 408 -19.14 -21.18 -14.70
C LEU A 408 -18.86 -20.41 -15.99
N SER A 409 -17.94 -19.45 -15.95
CA SER A 409 -17.35 -18.88 -17.17
C SER A 409 -16.56 -19.95 -17.97
N PRO A 410 -16.31 -19.76 -19.28
CA PRO A 410 -15.54 -20.69 -20.11
C PRO A 410 -14.08 -20.95 -19.66
N ASP A 411 -13.51 -20.03 -18.87
CA ASP A 411 -12.20 -20.13 -18.21
C ASP A 411 -12.28 -20.62 -16.74
N ALA A 412 -13.49 -20.91 -16.25
CA ALA A 412 -13.82 -21.27 -14.87
C ALA A 412 -13.41 -20.26 -13.77
N GLN A 413 -12.97 -19.03 -14.09
CA GLN A 413 -12.59 -18.05 -13.05
C GLN A 413 -13.79 -17.43 -12.33
N SER A 414 -14.97 -17.36 -12.97
CA SER A 414 -16.19 -16.81 -12.37
C SER A 414 -17.30 -17.86 -12.28
N SER A 415 -18.16 -17.73 -11.27
CA SER A 415 -19.27 -18.67 -11.02
C SER A 415 -20.51 -17.97 -10.47
N LEU A 416 -21.66 -18.21 -11.09
CA LEU A 416 -22.96 -17.89 -10.50
C LEU A 416 -23.47 -19.11 -9.75
N VAL A 417 -23.91 -18.94 -8.51
CA VAL A 417 -24.31 -20.02 -7.60
C VAL A 417 -25.64 -19.64 -6.95
N LEU A 418 -26.61 -20.57 -6.92
CA LEU A 418 -27.76 -20.44 -6.03
C LEU A 418 -27.47 -21.22 -4.74
N GLU A 419 -27.25 -20.52 -3.63
CA GLU A 419 -26.87 -21.15 -2.35
C GLU A 419 -28.06 -21.83 -1.64
N GLU A 420 -27.76 -22.80 -0.77
CA GLU A 420 -28.72 -23.50 0.10
C GLU A 420 -29.52 -22.58 1.03
N ASN A 421 -28.98 -21.41 1.33
CA ASN A 421 -29.61 -20.38 2.14
C ASN A 421 -30.60 -19.48 1.35
N GLY A 422 -30.87 -19.79 0.07
CA GLY A 422 -31.74 -19.02 -0.83
C GLY A 422 -31.06 -17.85 -1.55
N ASN A 423 -29.78 -17.57 -1.30
CA ASN A 423 -29.08 -16.44 -1.89
C ASN A 423 -28.50 -16.79 -3.26
N LEU A 424 -28.89 -16.05 -4.31
CA LEU A 424 -28.14 -16.07 -5.56
C LEU A 424 -26.87 -15.22 -5.41
N VAL A 425 -25.69 -15.82 -5.60
CA VAL A 425 -24.38 -15.20 -5.38
C VAL A 425 -23.50 -15.34 -6.63
N TYR A 426 -22.90 -14.23 -7.05
CA TYR A 426 -21.92 -14.21 -8.12
C TYR A 426 -20.51 -14.06 -7.53
N TYR A 427 -19.64 -15.01 -7.88
CA TYR A 427 -18.23 -15.04 -7.53
C TYR A 427 -17.38 -14.80 -8.76
N SER A 428 -16.28 -14.07 -8.58
CA SER A 428 -15.24 -13.85 -9.59
C SER A 428 -13.87 -14.01 -8.96
N SER A 429 -13.01 -14.83 -9.58
CA SER A 429 -11.71 -15.26 -9.01
C SER A 429 -11.83 -15.74 -7.55
N LEU A 430 -12.82 -16.61 -7.31
CA LEU A 430 -13.21 -17.15 -6.00
C LEU A 430 -13.62 -16.10 -4.93
N ARG A 431 -13.82 -14.82 -5.31
CA ARG A 431 -14.30 -13.75 -4.42
C ARG A 431 -15.76 -13.43 -4.70
N LYS A 432 -16.57 -13.27 -3.65
CA LYS A 432 -17.95 -12.78 -3.78
C LYS A 432 -17.93 -11.34 -4.28
N VAL A 433 -18.52 -11.08 -5.45
CA VAL A 433 -18.60 -9.73 -6.05
C VAL A 433 -20.01 -9.17 -6.07
N TRP A 434 -21.04 -10.02 -6.11
CA TRP A 434 -22.45 -9.61 -6.04
C TRP A 434 -23.33 -10.68 -5.37
N ALA A 435 -24.47 -10.29 -4.82
CA ALA A 435 -25.54 -11.19 -4.42
C ALA A 435 -26.92 -10.52 -4.48
N SER A 436 -27.95 -11.34 -4.66
CA SER A 436 -29.37 -10.96 -4.57
C SER A 436 -29.82 -10.53 -3.17
N ASN A 437 -29.15 -11.05 -2.13
CA ASN A 437 -29.46 -10.86 -0.71
C ASN A 437 -30.79 -11.50 -0.24
N THR A 438 -31.28 -12.52 -0.95
CA THR A 438 -32.47 -13.33 -0.62
C THR A 438 -32.18 -14.43 0.42
N VAL A 439 -31.31 -14.14 1.39
CA VAL A 439 -30.92 -15.09 2.46
C VAL A 439 -32.10 -15.37 3.37
N GLY A 440 -32.47 -16.65 3.52
CA GLY A 440 -33.57 -17.11 4.37
C GLY A 440 -34.96 -17.00 3.72
N SER A 441 -35.04 -16.63 2.44
CA SER A 441 -36.27 -16.69 1.65
C SER A 441 -36.57 -18.11 1.16
N ASP A 442 -37.82 -18.37 0.80
CA ASP A 442 -38.36 -19.66 0.31
C ASP A 442 -38.02 -19.94 -1.17
N VAL A 443 -36.82 -19.57 -1.61
CA VAL A 443 -36.34 -19.65 -3.00
C VAL A 443 -36.35 -21.09 -3.54
N ASP A 444 -36.69 -21.25 -4.82
CA ASP A 444 -36.67 -22.51 -5.57
C ASP A 444 -35.67 -22.47 -6.73
N ARG A 445 -35.70 -21.42 -7.55
CA ARG A 445 -34.97 -21.35 -8.82
C ARG A 445 -34.63 -19.94 -9.27
N LEU A 446 -33.52 -19.81 -9.98
CA LEU A 446 -33.34 -18.77 -10.99
C LEU A 446 -33.79 -19.32 -12.34
N ILE A 447 -34.53 -18.56 -13.16
CA ILE A 447 -34.97 -18.98 -14.49
C ILE A 447 -34.75 -17.86 -15.50
N MET A 448 -34.31 -18.22 -16.71
CA MET A 448 -34.25 -17.32 -17.86
C MET A 448 -35.58 -17.38 -18.60
N GLN A 449 -36.41 -16.35 -18.50
CA GLN A 449 -37.77 -16.37 -19.05
C GLN A 449 -37.80 -15.97 -20.53
N PRO A 450 -38.78 -16.45 -21.34
CA PRO A 450 -38.87 -16.15 -22.77
C PRO A 450 -39.07 -14.67 -23.12
N ASP A 451 -39.55 -13.86 -22.17
CA ASP A 451 -39.69 -12.41 -22.30
C ASP A 451 -38.36 -11.66 -22.14
N GLY A 452 -37.23 -12.38 -21.97
CA GLY A 452 -35.91 -11.79 -21.76
C GLY A 452 -35.57 -11.48 -20.30
N ASN A 453 -36.45 -11.73 -19.34
CA ASN A 453 -36.19 -11.43 -17.94
C ASN A 453 -35.55 -12.63 -17.21
N LEU A 454 -34.41 -12.38 -16.55
CA LEU A 454 -33.81 -13.33 -15.62
C LEU A 454 -34.41 -13.14 -14.22
N VAL A 455 -35.09 -14.15 -13.67
CA VAL A 455 -35.91 -14.03 -12.43
C VAL A 455 -35.61 -15.13 -11.42
N LEU A 456 -35.44 -14.74 -10.15
CA LEU A 456 -35.32 -15.62 -9.00
C LEU A 456 -36.70 -15.77 -8.32
N TYR A 457 -37.22 -16.99 -8.26
CA TYR A 457 -38.54 -17.33 -7.75
C TYR A 457 -38.49 -18.10 -6.42
N SER A 458 -39.53 -17.90 -5.60
CA SER A 458 -39.87 -18.79 -4.49
C SER A 458 -40.45 -20.13 -4.96
N ASN A 459 -40.55 -21.09 -4.03
CA ASN A 459 -41.31 -22.33 -4.21
C ASN A 459 -42.84 -22.12 -4.31
N THR A 460 -43.30 -20.88 -4.12
CA THR A 460 -44.67 -20.39 -4.29
C THR A 460 -44.84 -19.50 -5.54
N ASP A 461 -43.85 -19.49 -6.44
CA ASP A 461 -43.81 -18.69 -7.69
C ASP A 461 -43.93 -17.17 -7.50
N ILE A 462 -43.51 -16.67 -6.33
CA ILE A 462 -43.31 -15.23 -6.07
C ILE A 462 -41.92 -14.83 -6.58
N ALA A 463 -41.84 -13.77 -7.40
CA ALA A 463 -40.57 -13.21 -7.85
C ALA A 463 -39.87 -12.47 -6.69
N LEU A 464 -38.70 -12.94 -6.28
CA LEU A 464 -37.92 -12.42 -5.15
C LEU A 464 -36.75 -11.52 -5.60
N TRP A 465 -36.25 -11.72 -6.83
CA TRP A 465 -35.31 -10.82 -7.52
C TRP A 465 -35.50 -10.96 -9.03
N TYR A 466 -35.27 -9.91 -9.81
CA TYR A 466 -35.29 -9.97 -11.27
C TYR A 466 -34.33 -8.95 -11.91
N SER A 467 -33.88 -9.25 -13.13
CA SER A 467 -32.97 -8.39 -13.91
C SER A 467 -33.62 -7.07 -14.35
N GLY A 468 -34.91 -7.10 -14.68
CA GLY A 468 -35.62 -5.96 -15.28
C GLY A 468 -35.32 -5.78 -16.76
N SER A 469 -34.87 -6.84 -17.44
CA SER A 469 -34.62 -6.86 -18.88
C SER A 469 -35.74 -7.57 -19.63
N PHE A 470 -36.02 -7.11 -20.86
CA PHE A 470 -37.19 -7.54 -21.64
C PHE A 470 -36.89 -7.50 -23.15
N THR A 471 -37.47 -8.44 -23.92
CA THR A 471 -37.49 -8.45 -25.39
C THR A 471 -38.68 -9.25 -25.93
N ASP A 472 -39.05 -8.99 -27.19
CA ASP A 472 -40.17 -9.64 -27.91
C ASP A 472 -39.69 -10.80 -28.84
N THR A 473 -38.41 -11.14 -28.84
CA THR A 473 -37.76 -12.04 -29.82
C THR A 473 -37.67 -13.51 -29.42
N GLY A 474 -37.69 -13.81 -28.11
CA GLY A 474 -37.62 -15.17 -27.53
C GLY A 474 -36.23 -15.83 -27.46
N ASN A 475 -35.26 -15.49 -28.32
CA ASN A 475 -33.95 -16.16 -28.37
C ASN A 475 -32.97 -15.66 -27.28
N VAL A 476 -33.29 -15.94 -26.01
CA VAL A 476 -32.64 -15.31 -24.85
C VAL A 476 -31.81 -16.28 -24.01
N ARG A 477 -30.74 -15.75 -23.40
CA ARG A 477 -29.82 -16.50 -22.54
C ARG A 477 -29.07 -15.61 -21.55
N LEU A 478 -28.76 -16.16 -20.37
CA LEU A 478 -27.73 -15.66 -19.47
C LEU A 478 -26.37 -16.28 -19.85
N VAL A 479 -25.31 -15.47 -19.89
CA VAL A 479 -23.93 -15.90 -20.13
C VAL A 479 -23.02 -15.32 -19.05
N ILE A 480 -22.11 -16.14 -18.52
CA ILE A 480 -20.98 -15.65 -17.71
C ILE A 480 -19.75 -15.56 -18.62
N GLN A 481 -19.20 -14.37 -18.77
CA GLN A 481 -18.09 -14.10 -19.68
C GLN A 481 -16.74 -14.25 -18.95
N SER A 482 -15.70 -14.65 -19.69
CA SER A 482 -14.32 -14.78 -19.19
C SER A 482 -13.60 -13.43 -18.94
N ASP A 483 -14.32 -12.31 -19.07
CA ASP A 483 -13.90 -10.99 -18.57
C ASP A 483 -14.45 -10.71 -17.15
N GLY A 484 -15.35 -11.56 -16.64
CA GLY A 484 -15.99 -11.41 -15.33
C GLY A 484 -17.38 -10.77 -15.37
N ASN A 485 -17.90 -10.42 -16.54
CA ASN A 485 -19.26 -9.91 -16.65
C ASN A 485 -20.30 -11.03 -16.66
N MET A 486 -21.50 -10.72 -16.17
CA MET A 486 -22.68 -11.59 -16.23
C MET A 486 -23.77 -10.86 -17.02
N VAL A 487 -24.17 -11.42 -18.15
CA VAL A 487 -24.91 -10.70 -19.21
C VAL A 487 -26.11 -11.52 -19.67
N VAL A 488 -27.27 -10.87 -19.78
CA VAL A 488 -28.42 -11.40 -20.50
C VAL A 488 -28.35 -10.93 -21.95
N TYR A 489 -28.40 -11.88 -22.87
CA TYR A 489 -28.37 -11.68 -24.31
C TYR A 489 -29.71 -12.02 -24.96
N ASP A 490 -30.09 -11.22 -25.94
CA ASP A 490 -31.06 -11.49 -26.99
C ASP A 490 -30.29 -11.73 -28.30
N ASP A 491 -30.20 -13.00 -28.73
CA ASP A 491 -29.23 -13.51 -29.72
C ASP A 491 -27.78 -13.07 -29.43
N GLN A 492 -27.37 -11.94 -30.01
CA GLN A 492 -26.04 -11.32 -29.88
C GLN A 492 -26.09 -9.92 -29.22
N SER A 493 -27.27 -9.38 -28.98
CA SER A 493 -27.49 -8.08 -28.33
C SER A 493 -27.50 -8.25 -26.81
N ALA A 494 -26.60 -7.59 -26.09
CA ALA A 494 -26.63 -7.57 -24.64
C ALA A 494 -27.78 -6.64 -24.16
N ILE A 495 -28.84 -7.21 -23.58
CA ILE A 495 -30.01 -6.46 -23.09
C ILE A 495 -29.90 -6.09 -21.61
N TRP A 496 -29.03 -6.77 -20.84
CA TRP A 496 -28.69 -6.42 -19.45
C TRP A 496 -27.36 -7.00 -19.03
N SER A 497 -26.69 -6.36 -18.08
CA SER A 497 -25.56 -6.95 -17.36
C SER A 497 -25.45 -6.41 -15.94
N ILE A 498 -24.68 -7.07 -15.09
CA ILE A 498 -24.33 -6.57 -13.74
C ILE A 498 -23.44 -5.31 -13.74
N GLY A 499 -22.99 -4.83 -14.91
CA GLY A 499 -22.20 -3.60 -15.02
C GLY A 499 -20.79 -3.68 -14.43
N TYR A 500 -20.23 -4.88 -14.24
CA TYR A 500 -18.90 -5.09 -13.65
C TYR A 500 -17.77 -4.87 -14.68
N ILE A 501 -17.69 -3.66 -15.23
CA ILE A 501 -16.80 -3.29 -16.36
C ILE A 501 -15.36 -2.99 -15.88
N ASN A 502 -15.14 -2.88 -14.56
CA ASN A 502 -13.89 -2.40 -13.96
C ASN A 502 -12.72 -3.42 -13.94
N ASN A 503 -12.85 -4.58 -14.59
CA ASN A 503 -11.78 -5.59 -14.62
C ASN A 503 -11.62 -6.22 -16.03
N PRO A 504 -11.10 -5.48 -17.02
CA PRO A 504 -11.19 -5.81 -18.45
C PRO A 504 -10.35 -7.03 -18.91
N ASN A 505 -9.83 -7.87 -18.01
CA ASN A 505 -9.09 -9.07 -18.39
C ASN A 505 -8.98 -10.13 -17.26
N LEU A 506 -10.10 -10.75 -16.85
CA LEU A 506 -10.03 -11.93 -15.95
C LEU A 506 -9.20 -13.09 -16.52
N TYR A 507 -9.09 -13.21 -17.84
CA TYR A 507 -8.15 -14.12 -18.52
C TYR A 507 -6.73 -14.11 -17.91
N SER A 508 -6.25 -12.95 -17.43
CA SER A 508 -4.94 -12.81 -16.78
C SER A 508 -5.00 -12.87 -15.25
N THR A 509 -6.17 -12.84 -14.62
CA THR A 509 -6.27 -12.89 -13.16
C THR A 509 -5.91 -14.27 -12.62
N VAL A 510 -5.10 -14.30 -11.56
CA VAL A 510 -4.70 -15.52 -10.86
C VAL A 510 -5.35 -15.58 -9.49
N SER A 511 -6.13 -16.63 -9.25
CA SER A 511 -6.72 -16.92 -7.94
C SER A 511 -5.65 -17.49 -6.99
N THR A 512 -4.88 -16.62 -6.32
CA THR A 512 -3.80 -17.06 -5.39
C THR A 512 -4.28 -17.52 -4.02
N LYS A 513 -5.55 -17.26 -3.69
CA LYS A 513 -6.13 -17.51 -2.37
C LYS A 513 -7.66 -17.57 -2.42
N MET A 514 -8.25 -18.23 -1.42
CA MET A 514 -9.68 -18.38 -1.20
C MET A 514 -10.03 -17.97 0.23
N SER A 515 -11.14 -17.25 0.41
CA SER A 515 -11.69 -16.87 1.72
C SER A 515 -13.06 -17.55 1.92
N SER A 516 -14.02 -16.93 2.61
CA SER A 516 -15.38 -17.45 2.80
C SER A 516 -16.18 -17.52 1.49
N SER A 517 -15.87 -18.50 0.66
CA SER A 517 -16.47 -18.75 -0.66
C SER A 517 -16.55 -20.26 -0.95
N ARG A 518 -17.11 -20.59 -2.12
CA ARG A 518 -17.08 -21.93 -2.70
C ARG A 518 -16.13 -21.97 -3.90
N MET A 519 -15.54 -23.13 -4.13
CA MET A 519 -14.71 -23.47 -5.29
C MET A 519 -15.28 -24.75 -5.91
N PHE A 520 -15.53 -24.73 -7.21
CA PHE A 520 -16.21 -25.79 -7.95
C PHE A 520 -15.23 -26.61 -8.81
N PRO A 521 -15.62 -27.82 -9.26
CA PRO A 521 -14.86 -28.55 -10.27
C PRO A 521 -14.46 -27.69 -11.47
N LEU A 522 -13.27 -27.96 -12.02
CA LEU A 522 -12.53 -27.15 -13.01
C LEU A 522 -11.86 -25.88 -12.46
N GLN A 523 -12.27 -25.35 -11.30
CA GLN A 523 -11.63 -24.16 -10.72
C GLN A 523 -10.27 -24.50 -10.09
N VAL A 524 -9.42 -23.47 -9.98
CA VAL A 524 -8.05 -23.57 -9.44
C VAL A 524 -7.74 -22.47 -8.44
N ILE A 525 -6.88 -22.78 -7.47
CA ILE A 525 -6.11 -21.81 -6.71
C ILE A 525 -4.64 -22.05 -7.05
N GLU A 526 -3.88 -21.04 -7.46
CA GLU A 526 -2.52 -21.25 -7.98
C GLU A 526 -1.57 -20.10 -7.63
N THR A 527 -0.27 -20.38 -7.61
CA THR A 527 0.76 -19.36 -7.39
C THR A 527 0.84 -18.37 -8.56
N ALA A 528 1.36 -17.17 -8.34
CA ALA A 528 1.44 -16.14 -9.40
C ALA A 528 2.32 -16.57 -10.59
N ASP A 529 3.33 -17.41 -10.37
CA ASP A 529 4.12 -18.03 -11.44
C ASP A 529 3.41 -19.22 -12.14
N ARG A 530 2.21 -19.60 -11.66
CA ARG A 530 1.40 -20.77 -12.03
C ARG A 530 2.11 -22.12 -11.84
N LYS A 531 3.23 -22.14 -11.11
CA LYS A 531 4.04 -23.34 -10.84
C LYS A 531 3.29 -24.34 -9.96
N TYR A 532 2.62 -23.87 -8.90
CA TYR A 532 1.84 -24.68 -8.00
C TYR A 532 0.35 -24.42 -8.18
N GLN A 533 -0.44 -25.47 -8.39
CA GLN A 533 -1.86 -25.38 -8.73
C GLN A 533 -2.66 -26.37 -7.87
N LEU A 534 -3.54 -25.87 -7.03
CA LEU A 534 -4.55 -26.63 -6.30
C LEU A 534 -5.84 -26.63 -7.15
N THR A 535 -6.17 -27.79 -7.72
CA THR A 535 -7.31 -27.96 -8.63
C THR A 535 -8.39 -28.81 -7.98
N LEU A 536 -9.65 -28.37 -8.03
CA LEU A 536 -10.78 -29.27 -7.78
C LEU A 536 -11.18 -29.92 -9.12
N GLN A 537 -11.02 -31.23 -9.20
CA GLN A 537 -11.11 -31.98 -10.44
C GLN A 537 -12.55 -32.45 -10.72
N PRO A 538 -12.94 -32.67 -12.00
CA PRO A 538 -14.26 -33.21 -12.36
C PRO A 538 -14.59 -34.60 -11.79
N ASP A 539 -13.61 -35.35 -11.31
CA ASP A 539 -13.78 -36.65 -10.63
C ASP A 539 -14.02 -36.52 -9.11
N GLY A 540 -14.11 -35.29 -8.59
CA GLY A 540 -14.32 -35.00 -7.18
C GLY A 540 -13.06 -34.92 -6.32
N ASN A 541 -11.87 -35.04 -6.92
CA ASN A 541 -10.60 -34.98 -6.20
C ASN A 541 -10.07 -33.55 -6.09
N LEU A 542 -9.56 -33.15 -4.92
CA LEU A 542 -8.81 -31.91 -4.76
C LEU A 542 -7.31 -32.26 -4.76
N VAL A 543 -6.56 -31.71 -5.71
CA VAL A 543 -5.18 -32.11 -5.99
C VAL A 543 -4.27 -30.90 -6.12
N LEU A 544 -3.13 -30.95 -5.42
CA LEU A 544 -2.05 -29.98 -5.56
C LEU A 544 -1.00 -30.50 -6.55
N TYR A 545 -0.69 -29.68 -7.54
CA TYR A 545 0.32 -29.91 -8.56
C TYR A 545 1.54 -29.00 -8.39
N ASN A 546 2.71 -29.47 -8.84
CA ASN A 546 3.91 -28.70 -9.13
C ASN A 546 4.27 -28.97 -10.60
N ASN A 547 4.18 -27.97 -11.49
CA ASN A 547 4.41 -28.14 -12.94
C ASN A 547 3.70 -29.38 -13.53
N SER A 548 2.39 -29.50 -13.29
CA SER A 548 1.54 -30.65 -13.70
C SER A 548 1.89 -32.02 -13.09
N LYS A 549 2.90 -32.15 -12.21
CA LYS A 549 3.14 -33.34 -11.38
C LYS A 549 2.33 -33.22 -10.07
N PRO A 550 1.45 -34.18 -9.72
CA PRO A 550 0.72 -34.14 -8.46
C PRO A 550 1.67 -34.39 -7.28
N ILE A 551 1.51 -33.61 -6.19
CA ILE A 551 2.33 -33.68 -4.98
C ILE A 551 1.53 -33.87 -3.67
N TRP A 552 0.21 -33.59 -3.69
CA TRP A 552 -0.74 -33.87 -2.60
C TRP A 552 -2.17 -34.00 -3.16
N SER A 553 -3.05 -34.74 -2.47
CA SER A 553 -4.44 -34.97 -2.88
C SER A 553 -5.33 -35.36 -1.68
N THR A 554 -6.61 -35.00 -1.71
CA THR A 554 -7.63 -35.47 -0.75
C THR A 554 -8.06 -36.93 -0.94
N MET A 555 -7.70 -37.54 -2.07
CA MET A 555 -8.08 -38.91 -2.47
C MET A 555 -9.60 -39.15 -2.56
N THR A 556 -10.39 -38.10 -2.82
CA THR A 556 -11.87 -38.14 -2.87
C THR A 556 -12.45 -38.58 -4.23
N ILE A 557 -11.73 -39.43 -4.96
CA ILE A 557 -12.16 -40.00 -6.26
C ILE A 557 -13.24 -41.07 -6.02
N GLY A 558 -14.36 -41.03 -6.74
CA GLY A 558 -15.30 -42.16 -6.74
C GLY A 558 -16.67 -41.89 -7.36
N ASN A 559 -17.60 -42.83 -7.13
CA ASN A 559 -18.97 -42.83 -7.69
C ASN A 559 -19.88 -41.70 -7.17
N ASN A 560 -19.39 -40.85 -6.27
CA ASN A 560 -20.10 -39.71 -5.69
C ASN A 560 -19.11 -38.54 -5.53
N PRO A 561 -18.72 -37.90 -6.64
CA PRO A 561 -17.65 -36.89 -6.66
C PRO A 561 -18.03 -35.65 -5.85
N ALA A 562 -17.03 -34.94 -5.35
CA ALA A 562 -17.21 -33.63 -4.72
C ALA A 562 -17.81 -32.63 -5.70
N LYS A 563 -18.91 -31.98 -5.27
CA LYS A 563 -19.61 -30.94 -6.02
C LYS A 563 -19.00 -29.56 -5.78
N TYR A 564 -18.42 -29.32 -4.60
CA TYR A 564 -17.67 -28.12 -4.27
C TYR A 564 -16.74 -28.31 -3.06
N LEU A 565 -15.71 -27.46 -2.99
CA LEU A 565 -14.94 -27.14 -1.80
C LEU A 565 -15.53 -25.86 -1.18
N GLN A 566 -15.69 -25.82 0.13
CA GLN A 566 -16.10 -24.61 0.86
C GLN A 566 -15.17 -24.34 2.03
N LEU A 567 -14.71 -23.10 2.15
CA LEU A 567 -14.08 -22.59 3.37
C LEU A 567 -15.16 -21.90 4.21
N GLN A 568 -15.46 -22.48 5.36
CA GLN A 568 -16.62 -22.17 6.17
C GLN A 568 -16.35 -21.00 7.14
N PRO A 569 -17.39 -20.28 7.60
CA PRO A 569 -17.22 -19.15 8.53
C PRO A 569 -16.60 -19.51 9.89
N ASP A 570 -16.62 -20.79 10.26
CA ASP A 570 -15.97 -21.34 11.45
C ASP A 570 -14.49 -21.71 11.24
N GLY A 571 -13.95 -21.51 10.03
CA GLY A 571 -12.57 -21.79 9.66
C GLY A 571 -12.30 -23.20 9.14
N ASN A 572 -13.32 -24.05 8.99
CA ASN A 572 -13.16 -25.39 8.43
C ASN A 572 -13.13 -25.37 6.90
N LEU A 573 -12.21 -26.12 6.28
CA LEU A 573 -12.17 -26.31 4.83
C LEU A 573 -12.71 -27.71 4.51
N VAL A 574 -13.81 -27.78 3.76
CA VAL A 574 -14.58 -29.03 3.61
C VAL A 574 -14.95 -29.27 2.14
N LEU A 575 -14.69 -30.48 1.65
CA LEU A 575 -15.22 -30.98 0.38
C LEU A 575 -16.60 -31.58 0.60
N TYR A 576 -17.56 -31.20 -0.22
CA TYR A 576 -18.95 -31.66 -0.15
C TYR A 576 -19.35 -32.42 -1.41
N ASP A 577 -20.12 -33.50 -1.24
CA ASP A 577 -20.75 -34.22 -2.35
C ASP A 577 -21.96 -33.44 -2.92
N LYS A 578 -22.65 -34.05 -3.89
CA LYS A 578 -23.86 -33.46 -4.50
C LYS A 578 -25.07 -33.33 -3.56
N ASN A 579 -25.05 -33.99 -2.41
CA ASN A 579 -26.12 -34.05 -1.40
C ASN A 579 -25.75 -33.22 -0.14
N ASN A 580 -24.70 -32.39 -0.20
CA ASN A 580 -24.13 -31.64 0.93
C ASN A 580 -23.62 -32.52 2.10
N LEU A 581 -23.21 -33.76 1.82
CA LEU A 581 -22.49 -34.62 2.76
C LEU A 581 -20.97 -34.37 2.66
N PRO A 582 -20.24 -34.23 3.79
CA PRO A 582 -18.81 -33.96 3.77
C PRO A 582 -18.01 -35.21 3.38
N LEU A 583 -17.16 -35.08 2.36
CA LEU A 583 -16.25 -36.13 1.86
C LEU A 583 -14.86 -36.03 2.52
N TRP A 584 -14.41 -34.81 2.81
CA TRP A 584 -13.12 -34.52 3.44
C TRP A 584 -13.19 -33.19 4.19
N SER A 585 -12.40 -33.04 5.27
CA SER A 585 -12.29 -31.80 6.06
C SER A 585 -10.87 -31.62 6.57
N SER A 586 -10.40 -30.36 6.65
CA SER A 586 -9.13 -29.95 7.29
C SER A 586 -9.14 -30.10 8.82
N LYS A 587 -10.31 -30.26 9.44
CA LYS A 587 -10.55 -30.30 10.90
C LYS A 587 -10.10 -29.03 11.60
N THR A 588 -10.47 -27.88 11.03
CA THR A 588 -10.14 -26.54 11.53
C THR A 588 -11.34 -25.72 11.98
N GLU A 589 -12.46 -26.39 12.28
CA GLU A 589 -13.63 -25.79 12.93
C GLU A 589 -13.26 -25.00 14.22
N GLY A 590 -14.05 -23.96 14.52
CA GLY A 590 -13.81 -23.08 15.68
C GLY A 590 -12.67 -22.06 15.50
N ASN A 591 -11.97 -22.05 14.36
CA ASN A 591 -11.01 -21.00 14.05
C ASN A 591 -11.67 -19.67 13.64
N GLY A 592 -12.90 -19.68 13.13
CA GLY A 592 -13.56 -18.49 12.59
C GLY A 592 -12.98 -18.08 11.24
N GLU A 593 -13.22 -16.83 10.82
CA GLU A 593 -12.77 -16.31 9.52
C GLU A 593 -11.30 -16.67 9.21
N SER A 594 -11.14 -17.43 8.13
CA SER A 594 -9.87 -18.03 7.72
C SER A 594 -9.67 -17.85 6.21
N MET A 595 -8.44 -18.05 5.75
CA MET A 595 -8.03 -17.86 4.36
C MET A 595 -7.10 -18.99 3.91
N LEU A 596 -7.44 -19.64 2.80
CA LEU A 596 -6.65 -20.67 2.14
C LEU A 596 -5.68 -20.00 1.15
N ILE A 597 -4.40 -20.36 1.20
CA ILE A 597 -3.35 -19.85 0.30
C ILE A 597 -2.58 -21.03 -0.30
N VAL A 598 -2.26 -20.96 -1.60
CA VAL A 598 -1.24 -21.80 -2.25
C VAL A 598 0.05 -20.99 -2.33
N GLN A 599 1.15 -21.53 -1.80
CA GLN A 599 2.38 -20.79 -1.55
C GLN A 599 3.48 -21.11 -2.57
N ASN A 600 4.36 -20.14 -2.84
CA ASN A 600 5.46 -20.26 -3.84
C ASN A 600 6.53 -21.31 -3.46
N ASP A 601 6.47 -21.88 -2.26
CA ASP A 601 7.29 -23.00 -1.79
C ASP A 601 6.63 -24.38 -2.02
N GLY A 602 5.39 -24.42 -2.50
CA GLY A 602 4.64 -25.64 -2.75
C GLY A 602 3.76 -26.11 -1.59
N ASN A 603 3.58 -25.32 -0.54
CA ASN A 603 2.63 -25.63 0.54
C ASN A 603 1.23 -25.03 0.31
N VAL A 604 0.20 -25.69 0.84
CA VAL A 604 -1.17 -25.16 0.91
C VAL A 604 -1.53 -25.00 2.37
N VAL A 605 -1.94 -23.80 2.77
CA VAL A 605 -2.06 -23.41 4.18
C VAL A 605 -3.37 -22.66 4.43
N LEU A 606 -4.07 -23.04 5.50
CA LEU A 606 -5.14 -22.24 6.09
C LEU A 606 -4.54 -21.28 7.12
N TYR A 607 -4.94 -20.01 7.03
CA TYR A 607 -4.51 -18.94 7.93
C TYR A 607 -5.69 -18.29 8.64
N LYS A 608 -5.57 -18.13 9.97
CA LYS A 608 -6.39 -17.27 10.82
C LYS A 608 -5.52 -16.12 11.32
N ASN A 609 -5.81 -14.87 10.97
CA ASN A 609 -5.03 -13.69 11.38
C ASN A 609 -3.50 -13.89 11.23
N ASN A 610 -3.06 -14.33 10.05
CA ASN A 610 -1.67 -14.70 9.70
C ASN A 610 -1.03 -15.84 10.53
N THR A 611 -1.77 -16.48 11.43
CA THR A 611 -1.36 -17.71 12.12
C THR A 611 -1.81 -18.93 11.30
N PRO A 612 -0.92 -19.86 10.94
CA PRO A 612 -1.33 -21.07 10.21
C PRO A 612 -2.12 -22.02 11.11
N THR A 613 -3.26 -22.51 10.63
CA THR A 613 -4.15 -23.44 11.35
C THR A 613 -4.13 -24.86 10.77
N TRP A 614 -3.78 -25.01 9.49
CA TRP A 614 -3.59 -26.29 8.81
C TRP A 614 -2.62 -26.14 7.62
N SER A 615 -1.96 -27.24 7.25
CA SER A 615 -0.93 -27.33 6.21
C SER A 615 -1.06 -28.64 5.42
N SER A 616 -0.75 -28.62 4.12
CA SER A 616 -0.64 -29.83 3.29
C SER A 616 0.69 -30.58 3.46
N ASP A 617 1.64 -30.00 4.19
CA ASP A 617 2.99 -30.53 4.49
C ASP A 617 3.79 -30.89 3.22
N THR A 618 3.69 -30.01 2.22
CA THR A 618 4.29 -30.16 0.89
C THR A 618 5.36 -29.13 0.54
N PHE A 619 5.77 -28.29 1.50
CA PHE A 619 6.91 -27.39 1.39
C PHE A 619 8.14 -28.06 0.72
N GLY A 620 8.56 -27.54 -0.43
CA GLY A 620 9.73 -27.99 -1.19
C GLY A 620 9.57 -29.25 -2.06
N ARG A 621 8.35 -29.72 -2.35
CA ARG A 621 8.09 -30.93 -3.17
C ARG A 621 7.89 -30.70 -4.68
#